data_AF-I7FCF2-F1
#
_entry.id   AF-I7FCF2-F1
#
_cell.length_a   1.000
_cell.length_b   1.000
_cell.length_c   1.000
_cell.angle_alpha   90.00
_cell.angle_beta   90.00
_cell.angle_gamma   90.00
#
_symmetry.space_group_name_H-M   'P 1'
#
loop_
_entity.id
_entity.type
_entity.pdbx_description
1 polymer ?
#
loop_
_entity_poly.entity_id
_entity_poly.type
_entity_poly.pdbx_seq_one_letter_code
_entity_poly.pdbx_strand_id
1 'polypeptide(L)' 'LWPSNYSNPKMPSNCMGSQFNESNLYLKLRSKLKISWPDVESGNDTNFWGSEWNK' A
#
# COMPACT_ATOMS: atom_id res chain seq x y z
N LEU A 1 3.61 -4.22 2.46
CA LEU A 1 3.22 -5.05 3.63
C LEU A 1 2.17 -6.02 3.17
N TRP A 2 2.35 -7.31 3.43
CA TRP A 2 1.56 -8.35 2.78
C TRP A 2 0.92 -9.28 3.82
N PRO A 3 -0.42 -9.32 3.92
CA PRO A 3 -1.08 -10.24 4.84
C PRO A 3 -0.80 -11.68 4.41
N SER A 4 -0.65 -12.59 5.38
CA SER A 4 -0.45 -14.01 5.10
C SER A 4 -1.37 -14.85 5.96
N ASN A 5 -1.88 -15.93 5.36
CA ASN A 5 -2.54 -16.99 6.11
C ASN A 5 -1.55 -18.14 6.17
N TYR A 6 -0.76 -18.24 7.25
CA TYR A 6 0.36 -19.20 7.42
C TYR A 6 0.02 -20.64 7.00
N SER A 7 -1.24 -21.06 7.11
CA SER A 7 -1.70 -22.41 6.76
C SER A 7 -2.05 -22.60 5.27
N ASN A 8 -2.13 -21.52 4.49
CA ASN A 8 -2.44 -21.55 3.07
C ASN A 8 -1.28 -20.90 2.27
N PRO A 9 -0.66 -21.63 1.32
CA PRO A 9 0.46 -21.09 0.55
C PRO A 9 0.09 -19.88 -0.33
N LYS A 10 -1.21 -19.62 -0.54
CA LYS A 10 -1.67 -18.46 -1.31
C LYS A 10 -1.81 -17.24 -0.41
N MET A 11 -1.05 -16.19 -0.75
CA MET A 11 -1.19 -14.88 -0.12
C MET A 11 -2.59 -14.31 -0.42
N PRO A 12 -3.37 -13.89 0.60
CA PRO A 12 -4.61 -13.18 0.38
C PRO A 12 -4.34 -11.87 -0.35
N SER A 13 -5.12 -11.63 -1.41
CA SER A 13 -5.07 -10.42 -2.22
C SER A 13 -6.45 -10.08 -2.82
N ASN A 14 -6.69 -8.83 -3.17
CA ASN A 14 -7.91 -8.23 -3.71
C ASN A 14 -9.12 -8.44 -2.79
N CYS A 15 -8.91 -8.28 -1.48
CA CYS A 15 -9.97 -8.40 -0.50
C CYS A 15 -10.97 -7.24 -0.62
N MET A 16 -12.24 -7.49 -0.28
CA MET A 16 -13.24 -6.42 -0.19
C MET A 16 -12.88 -5.47 0.98
N GLY A 17 -12.71 -4.19 0.66
CA GLY A 17 -12.33 -3.16 1.63
C GLY A 17 -12.52 -1.75 1.10
N SER A 18 -12.21 -0.75 1.93
CA SER A 18 -12.22 0.66 1.50
C SER A 18 -11.11 0.89 0.48
N GLN A 19 -11.43 1.60 -0.61
CA GLN A 19 -10.43 1.98 -1.61
C GLN A 19 -9.41 2.95 -1.02
N PHE A 20 -8.18 2.88 -1.52
CA PHE A 20 -7.14 3.83 -1.13
C PHE A 20 -7.59 5.27 -1.40
N ASN A 21 -7.38 6.14 -0.41
CA ASN A 21 -7.55 7.57 -0.57
C ASN A 21 -6.42 8.30 0.15
N GLU A 22 -5.62 9.06 -0.60
CA GLU A 22 -4.49 9.80 -0.06
C GLU A 22 -4.92 10.78 1.04
N SER A 23 -6.14 11.33 0.97
CA SER A 23 -6.66 12.26 1.99
C SER A 23 -6.71 11.64 3.39
N ASN A 24 -6.87 10.32 3.49
CA ASN A 24 -6.86 9.59 4.76
C ASN A 24 -5.45 9.45 5.36
N LEU A 25 -4.39 9.71 4.58
CA LEU A 25 -3.02 9.73 5.09
C LEU A 25 -2.72 11.07 5.77
N TYR A 26 -2.35 11.00 7.04
CA TYR A 26 -1.87 12.15 7.80
C TYR A 26 -0.62 12.75 7.14
N LEU A 27 -0.51 14.08 7.06
CA LEU A 27 0.61 14.76 6.38
C LEU A 27 2.00 14.29 6.88
N LYS A 28 2.13 14.09 8.19
CA LYS A 28 3.37 13.57 8.81
C LYS A 28 3.69 12.13 8.40
N LEU A 29 2.68 11.32 8.11
CA LEU A 29 2.87 9.96 7.61
C LEU A 29 3.31 9.98 6.15
N ARG A 30 2.74 10.87 5.32
CA ARG A 30 3.13 11.03 3.91
C ARG A 30 4.61 11.35 3.77
N SER A 31 5.15 12.27 4.56
CA SER A 31 6.59 12.60 4.51
C SER A 31 7.48 11.41 4.88
N LYS A 32 7.07 10.58 5.84
CA LYS A 32 7.79 9.34 6.19
C LYS A 32 7.71 8.29 5.09
N LEU A 33 6.53 8.12 4.47
CA LEU A 33 6.31 7.17 3.39
C LEU A 33 7.16 7.50 2.16
N LYS A 34 7.27 8.77 1.76
CA LYS A 34 8.14 9.18 0.66
C LYS A 34 9.61 8.80 0.84
N ILE A 35 10.08 8.72 2.09
CA ILE A 35 11.46 8.35 2.41
C ILE A 35 11.62 6.84 2.52
N SER A 36 10.69 6.18 3.22
CA SER A 36 10.84 4.77 3.63
C SER A 36 10.17 3.78 2.68
N TRP A 37 9.25 4.25 1.85
CA TRP A 37 8.46 3.42 0.94
C TRP A 37 8.13 4.14 -0.39
N PRO A 38 9.15 4.62 -1.12
CA PRO A 38 8.95 5.25 -2.43
C PRO A 38 8.65 4.21 -3.52
N ASP A 39 8.03 4.68 -4.60
CA ASP A 39 8.01 3.96 -5.87
C ASP A 39 9.39 4.07 -6.56
N VAL A 40 10.07 2.93 -6.65
CA VAL A 40 11.43 2.85 -7.23
C VAL A 40 11.44 2.58 -8.74
N GLU A 41 10.29 2.23 -9.33
CA GLU A 41 10.19 1.88 -10.75
C GLU A 41 9.68 3.05 -11.59
N SER A 42 8.51 3.61 -11.24
CA SER A 42 7.86 4.68 -12.01
C SER A 42 8.00 6.07 -11.39
N GLY A 43 8.42 6.14 -10.12
CA GLY A 43 8.53 7.38 -9.35
C GLY A 43 7.19 7.98 -8.93
N ASN A 44 6.09 7.23 -9.05
CA ASN A 44 4.75 7.65 -8.61
C ASN A 44 4.34 6.94 -7.32
N ASP A 45 4.81 7.51 -6.21
CA ASP A 45 4.57 7.01 -4.86
C ASP A 45 3.07 6.79 -4.56
N THR A 46 2.20 7.74 -4.93
CA THR A 46 0.77 7.66 -4.61
C THR A 46 0.09 6.51 -5.32
N ASN A 47 0.42 6.27 -6.60
CA ASN A 47 -0.11 5.13 -7.34
C ASN A 47 0.39 3.81 -6.77
N PHE A 48 1.66 3.74 -6.37
CA PHE A 48 2.25 2.56 -5.73
C PHE A 48 1.60 2.24 -4.38
N TRP A 49 1.40 3.22 -3.51
CA TRP A 49 0.69 3.00 -2.25
C TRP A 49 -0.75 2.56 -2.48
N GLY A 50 -1.41 3.13 -3.49
CA GLY A 50 -2.77 2.76 -3.86
C GLY A 50 -2.88 1.33 -4.39
N SER A 51 -1.95 0.90 -5.23
CA SER A 51 -1.93 -0.47 -5.75
C SER A 51 -1.61 -1.48 -4.65
N GLU A 52 -0.68 -1.19 -3.75
CA GLU A 52 -0.35 -2.07 -2.61
C GLU A 52 -1.48 -2.14 -1.56
N TRP A 53 -2.28 -1.08 -1.41
CA TRP A 53 -3.43 -1.08 -0.50
C TRP A 53 -4.65 -1.81 -1.08
N ASN A 54 -4.91 -1.65 -2.37
CA ASN A 54 -6.06 -2.27 -3.04
C ASN A 54 -5.80 -3.74 -3.42
N LYS A 55 -4.53 -4.16 -3.44
CA LYS A 55 -4.09 -5.54 -3.62
C LYS A 55 -4.30 -6.37 -2.37
#